data_AF-A8ZYY9-F1
#
_entry.id   AF-A8ZYY9-F1
#
_cell.length_a   1.000
_cell.length_b   1.000
_cell.length_c   1.000
_cell.angle_alpha   90.00
_cell.angle_beta   90.00
_cell.angle_gamma   90.00
#
_symmetry.space_group_name_H-M   'P 1'
#
loop_
_entity.id
_entity.type
_entity.pdbx_description
1 polymer ?
#
loop_
_entity_poly.entity_id
_entity_poly.type
_entity_poly.pdbx_seq_one_letter_code
_entity_poly.pdbx_strand_id
1 'polypeptide(L)'
;MNRFRWSGRNFLTWLAVIVWAFLWQGCAHHLTLPDTPQTIYVAGEWPEDRVRQQAPVFMAYDYTDTNNRIGRPAIGGEGKDDDEVWIDTDHPAVYVMRRTFTTARATYTNLIYRVHFPRVPYFHLTAGNNVGLMVVVTLDEANRTVLVTTVHTCGCYKAFIPTDYLPADALPEGWDVNQRQSVYGEELPSRLAFTGVENPALLIHLRPEVHRVMDVEVVSADQLQGEAFLPLAMEVDAMDALDRLPSGDGTATSFYYAQGWRKGHVKGTIKPLEMMFMSLISLDLFVGSDKIYADPAIWDNPFYTSLKPWRRDDSDMWDFARFLDYWGWRL
;
A
#
# COMPACT_ATOMS: atom_id res chain seq x y z
N MET A 1 38.67 34.40 36.97
CA MET A 1 37.78 33.22 37.00
C MET A 1 36.33 33.68 36.93
N ASN A 2 35.77 33.83 35.72
CA ASN A 2 34.36 34.21 35.54
C ASN A 2 33.48 32.96 35.55
N ARG A 3 32.66 32.81 36.59
CA ARG A 3 31.65 31.75 36.68
C ARG A 3 30.44 32.14 35.83
N PHE A 4 30.31 31.50 34.67
CA PHE A 4 29.13 31.61 33.82
C PHE A 4 27.94 30.94 34.54
N ARG A 5 27.04 31.75 35.10
CA ARG A 5 25.78 31.28 35.70
C ARG A 5 24.79 30.98 34.58
N TRP A 6 24.59 29.71 34.27
CA TRP A 6 23.49 29.26 33.41
C TRP A 6 22.15 29.50 34.12
N SER A 7 21.35 30.41 33.58
CA SER A 7 19.95 30.58 33.95
C SER A 7 19.17 29.34 33.50
N GLY A 8 18.56 28.61 34.45
CA GLY A 8 17.77 27.40 34.19
C GLY A 8 16.60 27.58 33.22
N ARG A 9 16.27 28.83 32.85
CA ARG A 9 15.25 29.17 31.87
C ARG A 9 15.67 28.92 30.42
N ASN A 10 16.98 28.79 30.14
CA ASN A 10 17.48 28.55 28.78
C ASN A 10 17.49 27.06 28.40
N PHE A 11 17.60 26.15 29.36
CA PHE A 11 17.71 24.72 29.08
C PHE A 11 16.43 24.14 28.45
N LEU A 12 15.26 24.48 28.99
CA LEU A 12 13.97 24.06 28.45
C LEU A 12 13.70 24.62 27.04
N THR A 13 14.11 25.86 26.79
CA THR A 13 13.98 26.49 25.47
C THR A 13 14.90 25.84 24.45
N TRP A 14 16.16 25.56 24.82
CA TRP A 14 17.10 24.85 23.95
C TRP A 14 16.67 23.41 23.71
N LEU A 15 16.15 22.71 24.71
CA LEU A 15 15.58 21.37 24.55
C LEU A 15 14.39 21.39 23.58
N ALA A 16 13.49 22.36 23.72
CA ALA A 16 12.36 22.54 22.80
C ALA A 16 12.83 22.83 21.38
N VAL A 17 13.82 23.73 21.19
CA VAL A 17 14.39 24.05 19.87
C VAL A 17 15.09 22.83 19.26
N ILE A 18 15.84 22.05 20.04
CA ILE A 18 16.50 20.83 19.57
C ILE A 18 15.46 19.78 19.17
N VAL A 19 14.45 19.53 20.01
CA VAL A 19 13.34 18.62 19.69
C VAL A 19 12.61 19.10 18.43
N TRP A 20 12.35 20.39 18.30
CA TRP A 20 11.71 20.95 17.12
C TRP A 20 12.57 20.82 15.86
N ALA A 21 13.89 21.04 15.97
CA ALA A 21 14.83 20.85 14.88
C ALA A 21 14.92 19.37 14.45
N PHE A 22 14.94 18.42 15.39
CA PHE A 22 14.90 16.99 15.08
C PHE A 22 13.56 16.55 14.46
N LEU A 23 12.44 17.13 14.89
CA LEU A 23 11.13 16.89 14.28
C LEU A 23 11.04 17.41 12.84
N TRP A 24 11.82 18.43 12.48
CA TRP A 24 11.84 19.01 11.14
C TRP A 24 12.84 18.35 10.18
N GLN A 25 13.88 17.67 10.68
CA GLN A 25 14.84 16.97 9.83
C GLN A 25 14.31 15.63 9.26
N GLY A 26 13.21 15.09 9.79
CA GLY A 26 12.63 13.83 9.33
C GLY A 26 11.98 13.85 7.94
N CYS A 27 11.87 15.02 7.28
CA CYS A 27 11.16 15.17 6.01
C CYS A 27 12.06 15.41 4.78
N ALA A 28 13.39 15.50 4.95
CA ALA A 28 14.29 15.98 3.88
C ALA A 28 15.32 14.95 3.37
N HIS A 29 15.15 13.66 3.68
CA HIS A 29 16.00 12.62 3.09
C HIS A 29 15.39 12.15 1.77
N HIS A 30 15.74 12.84 0.69
CA HIS A 30 15.52 12.32 -0.65
C HIS A 30 16.69 11.36 -0.95
N LEU A 31 16.50 10.06 -0.68
CA LEU A 31 17.49 9.06 -1.10
C LEU A 31 17.64 9.15 -2.63
N THR A 32 18.88 9.26 -3.09
CA THR A 32 19.25 9.04 -4.49
C THR A 32 19.03 7.57 -4.81
N LEU A 33 18.18 7.28 -5.80
CA LEU A 33 17.95 5.92 -6.25
C LEU A 33 19.23 5.35 -6.87
N PRO A 34 19.58 4.08 -6.60
CA PRO A 34 20.77 3.46 -7.16
C PRO A 34 20.66 3.28 -8.67
N ASP A 35 21.78 3.42 -9.39
CA ASP A 35 21.88 3.36 -10.87
C ASP A 35 22.12 1.93 -11.38
N THR A 36 21.68 0.93 -10.63
CA THR A 36 21.88 -0.50 -10.91
C THR A 36 20.66 -1.12 -11.60
N PRO A 37 20.78 -2.31 -12.22
CA PRO A 37 19.61 -3.08 -12.63
C PRO A 37 18.64 -3.23 -11.45
N GLN A 38 17.37 -2.92 -11.69
CA GLN A 38 16.37 -2.87 -10.63
C GLN A 38 15.67 -4.21 -10.49
N THR A 39 15.47 -4.66 -9.25
CA THR A 39 14.70 -5.87 -9.01
C THR A 39 13.23 -5.58 -9.22
N ILE A 40 12.60 -6.37 -10.09
CA ILE A 40 11.17 -6.29 -10.34
C ILE A 40 10.50 -7.60 -9.91
N TYR A 41 9.34 -7.48 -9.27
CA TYR A 41 8.52 -8.61 -8.89
C TYR A 41 7.40 -8.77 -9.90
N VAL A 42 7.34 -9.95 -10.51
CA VAL A 42 6.37 -10.29 -11.55
C VAL A 42 5.47 -11.38 -10.98
N ALA A 43 4.15 -11.23 -11.13
CA ALA A 43 3.21 -12.28 -10.73
C ALA A 43 3.48 -13.56 -11.51
N GLY A 44 3.55 -14.70 -10.81
CA GLY A 44 3.66 -16.02 -11.41
C GLY A 44 2.37 -16.48 -12.10
N GLU A 45 2.27 -17.80 -12.27
CA GLU A 45 1.10 -18.41 -12.92
C GLU A 45 -0.16 -18.31 -12.07
N TRP A 46 -1.29 -18.07 -12.72
CA TRP A 46 -2.61 -18.02 -12.08
C TRP A 46 -3.68 -18.59 -13.04
N PRO A 47 -4.70 -19.33 -12.56
CA PRO A 47 -5.68 -19.97 -13.44
C PRO A 47 -6.47 -19.01 -14.34
N GLU A 48 -6.73 -17.79 -13.87
CA GLU A 48 -7.40 -16.76 -14.65
C GLU A 48 -6.39 -15.88 -15.41
N ASP A 49 -6.31 -16.08 -16.72
CA ASP A 49 -5.40 -15.33 -17.60
C ASP A 49 -5.49 -13.81 -17.42
N ARG A 50 -6.69 -13.27 -17.16
CA ARG A 50 -6.88 -11.83 -17.03
C ARG A 50 -6.26 -11.26 -15.76
N VAL A 51 -6.29 -11.99 -14.65
CA VAL A 51 -5.62 -11.58 -13.40
C VAL A 51 -4.10 -11.52 -13.66
N ARG A 52 -3.56 -12.50 -14.39
CA ARG A 52 -2.15 -12.50 -14.74
C ARG A 52 -1.77 -11.37 -15.71
N GLN A 53 -2.56 -11.16 -16.76
CA GLN A 53 -2.32 -10.12 -17.78
C GLN A 53 -2.38 -8.69 -17.23
N GLN A 54 -3.20 -8.47 -16.20
CA GLN A 54 -3.40 -7.16 -15.56
C GLN A 54 -2.61 -7.03 -14.25
N ALA A 55 -1.75 -8.01 -13.92
CA ALA A 55 -0.99 -7.98 -12.69
C ALA A 55 0.04 -6.83 -12.74
N PRO A 56 0.10 -5.98 -11.71
CA PRO A 56 1.14 -5.00 -11.59
C PRO A 56 2.50 -5.69 -11.41
N VAL A 57 3.53 -5.07 -11.99
CA VAL A 57 4.92 -5.38 -11.73
C VAL A 57 5.43 -4.39 -10.69
N PHE A 58 6.03 -4.90 -9.62
CA PHE A 58 6.52 -4.04 -8.53
C PHE A 58 8.02 -3.87 -8.65
N MET A 59 8.49 -2.64 -8.75
CA MET A 59 9.92 -2.31 -8.69
C MET A 59 10.26 -1.87 -7.27
N ALA A 60 11.00 -2.71 -6.55
CA ALA A 60 11.53 -2.36 -5.24
C ALA A 60 13.01 -1.99 -5.38
N TYR A 61 13.31 -0.73 -5.04
CA TYR A 61 14.68 -0.25 -4.99
C TYR A 61 15.39 -0.78 -3.73
N ASP A 62 16.73 -0.84 -3.80
CA ASP A 62 17.57 -1.34 -2.71
C ASP A 62 17.15 -2.73 -2.19
N TYR A 63 17.16 -3.70 -3.11
CA TYR A 63 16.88 -5.11 -2.81
C TYR A 63 17.83 -5.72 -1.77
N THR A 64 18.99 -5.10 -1.52
CA THR A 64 19.95 -5.61 -0.54
C THR A 64 19.44 -5.51 0.89
N ASP A 65 18.60 -4.53 1.18
CA ASP A 65 17.85 -4.47 2.43
C ASP A 65 16.61 -5.38 2.35
N THR A 66 16.56 -6.39 3.22
CA THR A 66 15.44 -7.33 3.32
C THR A 66 14.11 -6.65 3.66
N ASN A 67 14.12 -5.48 4.31
CA ASN A 67 12.89 -4.74 4.61
C ASN A 67 12.21 -4.19 3.36
N ASN A 68 12.96 -3.98 2.27
CA ASN A 68 12.43 -3.51 0.99
C ASN A 68 11.89 -4.64 0.12
N ARG A 69 12.07 -5.90 0.53
CA ARG A 69 11.64 -7.05 -0.25
C ARG A 69 10.16 -7.36 -0.06
N ILE A 70 9.51 -7.72 -1.15
CA ILE A 70 8.17 -8.31 -1.09
C ILE A 70 8.32 -9.75 -0.59
N GLY A 71 7.44 -10.18 0.30
CA GLY A 71 7.45 -11.53 0.85
C GLY A 71 6.06 -12.10 1.10
N ARG A 72 6.03 -13.39 1.44
CA ARG A 72 4.82 -14.12 1.82
C ARG A 72 4.61 -14.08 3.33
N PRO A 73 3.43 -13.64 3.83
CA PRO A 73 3.03 -13.87 5.21
C PRO A 73 3.20 -15.34 5.64
N ALA A 74 3.88 -15.56 6.75
CA ALA A 74 4.20 -16.88 7.29
C ALA A 74 4.04 -16.90 8.82
N ILE A 75 3.74 -18.08 9.36
CA ILE A 75 3.60 -18.34 10.80
C ILE A 75 4.63 -19.35 11.25
N GLY A 76 5.07 -19.23 12.50
CA GLY A 76 6.14 -20.07 13.02
C GLY A 76 7.48 -19.81 12.29
N GLY A 77 8.54 -20.35 12.85
CA GLY A 77 9.90 -20.17 12.37
C GLY A 77 10.90 -20.49 13.47
N GLU A 78 12.16 -20.68 13.12
CA GLU A 78 13.20 -20.98 14.10
C GLU A 78 13.29 -19.82 15.12
N GLY A 79 12.88 -20.08 16.36
CA GLY A 79 12.85 -19.09 17.45
C GLY A 79 11.63 -18.17 17.52
N LYS A 80 10.54 -18.47 16.79
CA LYS A 80 9.27 -17.71 16.86
C LYS A 80 8.15 -18.54 17.49
N ASP A 81 7.24 -17.85 18.18
CA ASP A 81 6.02 -18.49 18.69
C ASP A 81 5.09 -18.88 17.54
N ASP A 82 4.30 -19.96 17.72
CA ASP A 82 3.40 -20.51 16.69
C ASP A 82 2.29 -19.52 16.24
N ASP A 83 2.04 -18.48 17.03
CA ASP A 83 1.06 -17.42 16.75
C ASP A 83 1.68 -16.13 16.15
N GLU A 84 3.02 -16.05 16.07
CA GLU A 84 3.71 -14.88 15.53
C GLU A 84 3.71 -14.91 14.00
N VAL A 85 3.19 -13.83 13.39
CA VAL A 85 3.19 -13.66 11.93
C VAL A 85 4.32 -12.73 11.49
N TRP A 86 5.02 -13.14 10.43
CA TRP A 86 6.08 -12.39 9.80
C TRP A 86 6.01 -12.50 8.27
N ILE A 87 6.84 -11.76 7.55
CA ILE A 87 6.89 -11.78 6.09
C ILE A 87 8.17 -12.50 5.62
N ASP A 88 7.99 -13.63 4.96
CA ASP A 88 9.03 -14.45 4.34
C ASP A 88 9.45 -13.88 2.98
N THR A 89 10.60 -13.21 2.97
CA THR A 89 11.13 -12.54 1.78
C THR A 89 11.87 -13.47 0.81
N ASP A 90 12.12 -14.72 1.20
CA ASP A 90 12.72 -15.72 0.29
C ASP A 90 11.67 -16.35 -0.63
N HIS A 91 10.39 -16.26 -0.24
CA HIS A 91 9.26 -16.73 -1.03
C HIS A 91 8.29 -15.56 -1.27
N PRO A 92 8.56 -14.67 -2.25
CA PRO A 92 7.70 -13.52 -2.50
C PRO A 92 6.32 -13.96 -3.01
N ALA A 93 5.25 -13.30 -2.57
CA ALA A 93 3.88 -13.62 -2.95
C ALA A 93 3.03 -12.37 -3.20
N VAL A 94 2.04 -12.52 -4.08
CA VAL A 94 0.97 -11.55 -4.34
C VAL A 94 -0.40 -12.23 -4.15
N TYR A 95 -1.26 -11.55 -3.40
CA TYR A 95 -2.59 -12.04 -3.07
C TYR A 95 -3.64 -11.34 -3.93
N VAL A 96 -4.51 -12.13 -4.57
CA VAL A 96 -5.44 -11.63 -5.59
C VAL A 96 -6.89 -11.76 -5.16
N MET A 97 -7.68 -10.73 -5.43
CA MET A 97 -9.14 -10.76 -5.28
C MET A 97 -9.79 -10.09 -6.48
N ARG A 98 -10.88 -10.68 -6.97
CA ARG A 98 -11.73 -10.07 -7.99
C ARG A 98 -13.06 -9.66 -7.39
N ARG A 99 -13.49 -8.43 -7.66
CA ARG A 99 -14.81 -7.92 -7.24
C ARG A 99 -15.46 -7.13 -8.35
N THR A 100 -16.78 -7.19 -8.44
CA THR A 100 -17.57 -6.36 -9.36
C THR A 100 -18.35 -5.32 -8.57
N PHE A 101 -18.51 -4.14 -9.14
CA PHE A 101 -19.40 -3.11 -8.61
C PHE A 101 -20.13 -2.43 -9.76
N THR A 102 -21.30 -1.86 -9.45
CA THR A 102 -22.13 -1.17 -10.44
C THR A 102 -22.37 0.26 -9.98
N THR A 103 -22.30 1.19 -10.92
CA THR A 103 -22.61 2.61 -10.72
C THR A 103 -23.83 2.99 -11.57
N ALA A 104 -24.18 4.28 -11.60
CA ALA A 104 -25.19 4.77 -12.53
C ALA A 104 -24.75 4.69 -14.01
N ARG A 105 -23.45 4.55 -14.30
CA ARG A 105 -22.93 4.54 -15.67
C ARG A 105 -22.72 3.14 -16.23
N ALA A 106 -22.10 2.25 -15.46
CA ALA A 106 -21.71 0.92 -15.94
C ALA A 106 -21.45 -0.07 -14.81
N THR A 107 -21.17 -1.32 -15.19
CA THR A 107 -20.58 -2.31 -14.29
C THR A 107 -19.08 -2.41 -14.51
N TYR A 108 -18.32 -2.43 -13.41
CA TYR A 108 -16.86 -2.48 -13.41
C TYR A 108 -16.37 -3.73 -12.68
N THR A 109 -15.17 -4.16 -13.03
CA THR A 109 -14.45 -5.25 -12.34
C THR A 109 -13.16 -4.73 -11.74
N ASN A 110 -13.01 -4.84 -10.43
CA ASN A 110 -11.75 -4.64 -9.72
C ASN A 110 -10.96 -5.94 -9.69
N LEU A 111 -9.71 -5.87 -10.15
CA LEU A 111 -8.66 -6.84 -9.87
C LEU A 111 -7.75 -6.25 -8.80
N ILE A 112 -7.70 -6.89 -7.65
CA ILE A 112 -7.07 -6.36 -6.44
C ILE A 112 -5.86 -7.23 -6.14
N TYR A 113 -4.69 -6.60 -6.08
CA TYR A 113 -3.41 -7.24 -5.81
C TYR A 113 -2.85 -6.69 -4.51
N ARG A 114 -2.48 -7.58 -3.59
CA ARG A 114 -1.93 -7.21 -2.28
C ARG A 114 -0.57 -7.88 -2.08
N VAL A 115 0.42 -7.08 -1.74
CA VAL A 115 1.80 -7.53 -1.43
C VAL A 115 2.19 -7.06 -0.04
N HIS A 116 3.17 -7.72 0.56
CA HIS A 116 3.61 -7.46 1.92
C HIS A 116 5.12 -7.29 2.06
N PHE A 117 5.50 -6.45 3.02
CA PHE A 117 6.87 -6.13 3.39
C PHE A 117 7.10 -6.43 4.87
N PRO A 118 8.29 -6.87 5.27
CA PRO A 118 8.57 -7.19 6.67
C PRO A 118 8.29 -6.02 7.61
N ARG A 119 8.77 -4.82 7.25
CA ARG A 119 8.84 -3.73 8.21
C ARG A 119 9.19 -2.38 7.59
N VAL A 120 8.57 -1.33 8.13
CA VAL A 120 9.06 0.06 8.01
C VAL A 120 9.97 0.37 9.22
N PRO A 121 11.22 0.84 9.00
CA PRO A 121 12.16 1.16 10.08
C PRO A 121 11.62 2.15 11.12
N TYR A 122 12.22 2.13 12.32
CA TYR A 122 11.92 3.14 13.34
C TYR A 122 12.31 4.54 12.83
N PHE A 123 11.66 5.59 13.36
CA PHE A 123 11.76 7.02 12.94
C PHE A 123 10.87 7.48 11.79
N HIS A 124 10.11 6.57 11.15
CA HIS A 124 8.98 6.97 10.30
C HIS A 124 7.67 6.97 11.09
N LEU A 125 6.74 7.86 10.75
CA LEU A 125 5.40 7.88 11.36
C LEU A 125 4.71 6.51 11.26
N THR A 126 4.88 5.83 10.13
CA THR A 126 4.29 4.52 9.80
C THR A 126 5.15 3.32 10.19
N ALA A 127 6.15 3.52 11.07
CA ALA A 127 7.01 2.46 11.57
C ALA A 127 6.18 1.31 12.17
N GLY A 128 6.50 0.08 11.76
CA GLY A 128 5.84 -1.14 12.21
C GLY A 128 6.06 -2.30 11.24
N ASN A 129 5.61 -3.49 11.64
CA ASN A 129 5.82 -4.72 10.89
C ASN A 129 4.66 -5.02 9.92
N ASN A 130 4.85 -6.03 9.07
CA ASN A 130 3.86 -6.66 8.18
C ASN A 130 3.06 -5.64 7.34
N VAL A 131 3.76 -4.63 6.83
CA VAL A 131 3.17 -3.56 6.02
C VAL A 131 2.66 -4.14 4.72
N GLY A 132 1.48 -3.74 4.30
CA GLY A 132 0.94 -4.13 3.01
C GLY A 132 0.70 -2.96 2.07
N LEU A 133 0.78 -3.26 0.79
CA LEU A 133 0.37 -2.40 -0.31
C LEU A 133 -0.69 -3.13 -1.12
N MET A 134 -1.71 -2.38 -1.54
CA MET A 134 -2.77 -2.85 -2.41
C MET A 134 -2.79 -2.02 -3.68
N VAL A 135 -2.90 -2.69 -4.82
CA VAL A 135 -3.12 -2.09 -6.14
C VAL A 135 -4.44 -2.64 -6.67
N VAL A 136 -5.36 -1.75 -6.99
CA VAL A 136 -6.66 -2.07 -7.58
C VAL A 136 -6.67 -1.62 -9.03
N VAL A 137 -6.78 -2.56 -9.94
CA VAL A 137 -6.94 -2.33 -11.37
C VAL A 137 -8.42 -2.43 -11.68
N THR A 138 -9.04 -1.30 -12.00
CA THR A 138 -10.47 -1.20 -12.34
C THR A 138 -10.65 -1.36 -13.84
N LEU A 139 -11.42 -2.36 -14.24
CA LEU A 139 -11.74 -2.66 -15.63
C LEU A 139 -13.17 -2.24 -15.95
N ASP A 140 -13.39 -1.71 -17.15
CA ASP A 140 -14.73 -1.51 -17.70
C ASP A 140 -15.31 -2.82 -18.30
N GLU A 141 -16.51 -2.74 -18.88
CA GLU A 141 -17.20 -3.87 -19.52
C GLU A 141 -16.43 -4.42 -20.75
N ALA A 142 -15.61 -3.58 -21.39
CA ALA A 142 -14.72 -3.97 -22.47
C ALA A 142 -13.38 -4.56 -21.97
N ASN A 143 -13.23 -4.70 -20.65
CA ASN A 143 -12.03 -5.19 -19.97
C ASN A 143 -10.79 -4.31 -20.17
N ARG A 144 -11.00 -3.01 -20.39
CA ARG A 144 -9.94 -2.01 -20.45
C ARG A 144 -9.72 -1.45 -19.06
N THR A 145 -8.46 -1.29 -18.67
CA THR A 145 -8.10 -0.62 -17.41
C THR A 145 -8.49 0.85 -17.50
N VAL A 146 -9.45 1.28 -16.68
CA VAL A 146 -9.92 2.68 -16.65
C VAL A 146 -9.38 3.45 -15.45
N LEU A 147 -9.05 2.76 -14.36
CA LEU A 147 -8.55 3.39 -13.15
C LEU A 147 -7.59 2.44 -12.42
N VAL A 148 -6.44 2.96 -12.00
CA VAL A 148 -5.52 2.31 -11.09
C VAL A 148 -5.60 3.03 -9.74
N THR A 149 -5.90 2.30 -8.67
CA THR A 149 -5.89 2.83 -7.30
C THR A 149 -4.80 2.12 -6.52
N THR A 150 -3.87 2.87 -5.94
CA THR A 150 -2.89 2.34 -4.99
C THR A 150 -3.28 2.77 -3.58
N VAL A 151 -3.04 1.92 -2.57
CA VAL A 151 -3.30 2.24 -1.16
C VAL A 151 -2.52 1.30 -0.26
N HIS A 152 -1.99 1.78 0.85
CA HIS A 152 -1.39 0.89 1.84
C HIS A 152 -2.49 0.20 2.67
N THR A 153 -2.22 -0.98 3.23
CA THR A 153 -3.25 -1.74 3.97
C THR A 153 -3.68 -1.11 5.30
N CYS A 154 -3.03 -0.03 5.74
CA CYS A 154 -3.47 0.92 6.77
C CYS A 154 -4.67 1.80 6.35
N GLY A 155 -5.00 1.88 5.05
CA GLY A 155 -5.93 2.86 4.47
C GLY A 155 -5.30 4.22 4.13
N CYS A 156 -3.98 4.33 4.25
CA CYS A 156 -3.17 5.53 4.06
C CYS A 156 -2.46 5.54 2.68
N TYR A 157 -1.90 6.69 2.29
CA TYR A 157 -1.13 6.89 1.04
C TYR A 157 -1.86 6.49 -0.26
N LYS A 158 -3.18 6.60 -0.30
CA LYS A 158 -3.90 6.26 -1.52
C LYS A 158 -3.63 7.23 -2.66
N ALA A 159 -3.60 6.72 -3.87
CA ALA A 159 -3.62 7.50 -5.10
C ALA A 159 -4.64 6.92 -6.07
N PHE A 160 -5.24 7.80 -6.87
CA PHE A 160 -6.11 7.42 -7.97
C PHE A 160 -5.47 7.90 -9.27
N ILE A 161 -5.27 6.99 -10.20
CA ILE A 161 -4.59 7.28 -11.46
C ILE A 161 -5.49 6.79 -12.59
N PRO A 162 -6.25 7.68 -13.24
CA PRO A 162 -7.10 7.32 -14.35
C PRO A 162 -6.25 6.93 -15.56
N THR A 163 -6.83 6.16 -16.48
CA THR A 163 -6.17 5.88 -17.75
C THR A 163 -6.75 6.74 -18.86
N ASP A 164 -6.16 6.63 -20.05
CA ASP A 164 -6.72 7.16 -21.26
C ASP A 164 -8.00 6.50 -21.77
N TYR A 165 -8.44 5.39 -21.15
CA TYR A 165 -9.75 4.79 -21.40
C TYR A 165 -10.86 5.37 -20.53
N LEU A 166 -10.55 6.11 -19.46
CA LEU A 166 -11.57 6.72 -18.61
C LEU A 166 -12.17 7.98 -19.26
N PRO A 167 -13.50 8.08 -19.40
CA PRO A 167 -14.14 9.29 -19.92
C PRO A 167 -13.83 10.53 -19.08
N ALA A 168 -13.60 11.66 -19.72
CA ALA A 168 -13.23 12.90 -19.04
C ALA A 168 -14.29 13.40 -18.04
N ASP A 169 -15.57 13.11 -18.30
CA ASP A 169 -16.67 13.49 -17.42
C ASP A 169 -16.79 12.59 -16.18
N ALA A 170 -16.07 11.46 -16.13
CA ALA A 170 -15.94 10.60 -14.95
C ALA A 170 -14.85 11.08 -13.96
N LEU A 171 -13.96 11.99 -14.38
CA LEU A 171 -12.90 12.56 -13.55
C LEU A 171 -13.45 13.50 -12.47
N PRO A 172 -12.78 13.66 -11.32
CA PRO A 172 -13.15 14.69 -10.34
C PRO A 172 -13.17 16.10 -10.95
N GLU A 173 -13.98 16.99 -10.36
CA GLU A 173 -14.01 18.39 -10.78
C GLU A 173 -12.64 19.05 -10.60
N GLY A 174 -12.16 19.74 -11.62
CA GLY A 174 -10.85 20.41 -11.61
C GLY A 174 -9.64 19.48 -11.78
N TRP A 175 -9.83 18.20 -12.10
CA TRP A 175 -8.72 17.28 -12.37
C TRP A 175 -7.96 17.67 -13.65
N ASP A 176 -6.67 17.99 -13.53
CA ASP A 176 -5.81 18.30 -14.66
C ASP A 176 -4.95 17.09 -15.04
N VAL A 177 -5.29 16.45 -16.15
CA VAL A 177 -4.58 15.27 -16.70
C VAL A 177 -3.18 15.58 -17.22
N ASN A 178 -2.77 16.85 -17.29
CA ASN A 178 -1.45 17.24 -17.77
C ASN A 178 -0.46 17.58 -16.64
N GLN A 179 -0.93 17.60 -15.39
CA GLN A 179 -0.08 17.87 -14.21
C GLN A 179 0.21 16.59 -13.45
N ARG A 180 1.31 16.53 -12.71
CA ARG A 180 1.51 15.45 -11.73
C ARG A 180 0.64 15.73 -10.50
N GLN A 181 0.27 14.67 -9.78
CA GLN A 181 -0.44 14.76 -8.52
C GLN A 181 0.54 14.58 -7.36
N SER A 182 0.50 15.49 -6.39
CA SER A 182 1.29 15.39 -5.17
C SER A 182 0.56 14.53 -4.13
N VAL A 183 1.09 13.35 -3.86
CA VAL A 183 0.50 12.36 -2.95
C VAL A 183 1.48 12.10 -1.81
N TYR A 184 1.25 12.79 -0.69
CA TYR A 184 2.04 12.63 0.55
C TYR A 184 3.56 12.76 0.38
N GLY A 185 3.99 13.70 -0.47
CA GLY A 185 5.41 13.96 -0.76
C GLY A 185 5.96 13.18 -1.96
N GLU A 186 5.15 12.31 -2.57
CA GLU A 186 5.45 11.69 -3.86
C GLU A 186 4.76 12.46 -4.99
N GLU A 187 5.34 12.43 -6.19
CA GLU A 187 4.75 13.03 -7.38
C GLU A 187 4.36 11.91 -8.33
N LEU A 188 3.07 11.63 -8.49
CA LEU A 188 2.54 10.57 -9.35
C LEU A 188 1.93 11.15 -10.64
N PRO A 189 1.79 10.38 -11.73
CA PRO A 189 1.06 10.85 -12.90
C PRO A 189 -0.41 11.09 -12.55
N SER A 190 -1.03 12.08 -13.17
CA SER A 190 -2.50 12.29 -13.10
C SER A 190 -3.28 11.50 -14.15
N ARG A 191 -2.57 10.81 -15.07
CA ARG A 191 -3.15 9.92 -16.09
C ARG A 191 -2.10 8.94 -16.60
N LEU A 192 -2.51 7.68 -16.81
CA LEU A 192 -1.72 6.65 -17.49
C LEU A 192 -2.15 6.53 -18.96
N ALA A 193 -1.19 6.39 -19.86
CA ALA A 193 -1.45 6.17 -21.28
C ALA A 193 -1.24 4.68 -21.60
N PHE A 194 -2.36 3.95 -21.76
CA PHE A 194 -2.31 2.56 -22.24
C PHE A 194 -2.36 2.48 -23.76
N THR A 195 -2.91 3.49 -24.43
CA THR A 195 -2.92 3.55 -25.90
C THR A 195 -1.51 3.77 -26.44
N GLY A 196 -1.17 3.09 -27.53
CA GLY A 196 0.15 3.19 -28.18
C GLY A 196 1.25 2.36 -27.52
N VAL A 197 0.96 1.63 -26.45
CA VAL A 197 1.89 0.66 -25.84
C VAL A 197 1.46 -0.75 -26.22
N GLU A 198 2.33 -1.48 -26.91
CA GLU A 198 2.11 -2.90 -27.21
C GLU A 198 2.31 -3.75 -25.95
N ASN A 199 1.36 -4.66 -25.67
CA ASN A 199 1.35 -5.50 -24.47
C ASN A 199 1.67 -4.71 -23.18
N PRO A 200 0.80 -3.74 -22.81
CA PRO A 200 1.08 -2.84 -21.70
C PRO A 200 1.15 -3.59 -20.38
N ALA A 201 2.20 -3.30 -19.60
CA ALA A 201 2.39 -3.73 -18.23
C ALA A 201 2.39 -2.50 -17.31
N LEU A 202 1.75 -2.64 -16.15
CA LEU A 202 1.68 -1.60 -15.13
C LEU A 202 2.88 -1.75 -14.18
N LEU A 203 3.83 -0.81 -14.21
CA LEU A 203 5.00 -0.82 -13.35
C LEU A 203 4.81 0.13 -12.16
N ILE A 204 4.95 -0.39 -10.95
CA ILE A 204 4.76 0.31 -9.69
C ILE A 204 6.12 0.53 -9.03
N HIS A 205 6.54 1.78 -8.88
CA HIS A 205 7.81 2.14 -8.25
C HIS A 205 7.63 2.32 -6.75
N LEU A 206 8.43 1.59 -5.96
CA LEU A 206 8.29 1.57 -4.50
C LEU A 206 9.48 2.23 -3.82
N ARG A 207 9.22 3.28 -3.04
CA ARG A 207 10.24 3.95 -2.25
C ARG A 207 10.85 2.99 -1.20
N PRO A 208 12.18 2.90 -1.09
CA PRO A 208 12.84 2.18 0.00
C PRO A 208 12.35 2.63 1.39
N GLU A 209 12.46 1.75 2.37
CA GLU A 209 12.15 1.93 3.79
C GLU A 209 10.67 2.12 4.12
N VAL A 210 9.92 2.91 3.34
CA VAL A 210 8.52 3.28 3.60
C VAL A 210 7.53 2.63 2.65
N HIS A 211 8.02 2.02 1.57
CA HIS A 211 7.27 1.23 0.57
C HIS A 211 6.13 2.00 -0.10
N ARG A 212 6.21 3.33 -0.09
CA ARG A 212 5.25 4.20 -0.75
C ARG A 212 5.39 4.08 -2.26
N VAL A 213 4.27 4.17 -2.96
CA VAL A 213 4.28 4.29 -4.42
C VAL A 213 4.81 5.66 -4.78
N MET A 214 5.98 5.71 -5.39
CA MET A 214 6.66 6.95 -5.79
C MET A 214 6.45 7.30 -7.26
N ASP A 215 6.14 6.31 -8.09
CA ASP A 215 5.72 6.49 -9.48
C ASP A 215 4.90 5.29 -9.96
N VAL A 216 4.11 5.50 -11.00
CA VAL A 216 3.38 4.45 -11.71
C VAL A 216 3.50 4.72 -13.20
N GLU A 217 3.90 3.73 -13.97
CA GLU A 217 4.04 3.87 -15.42
C GLU A 217 3.43 2.70 -16.17
N VAL A 218 3.13 2.93 -17.44
CA VAL A 218 2.73 1.89 -18.39
C VAL A 218 3.90 1.70 -19.35
N VAL A 219 4.47 0.51 -19.34
CA VAL A 219 5.59 0.10 -20.19
C VAL A 219 5.20 -1.08 -21.06
N SER A 220 5.96 -1.39 -22.10
CA SER A 220 5.75 -2.66 -22.81
C SER A 220 6.28 -3.81 -21.96
N ALA A 221 5.59 -4.95 -21.98
CA ALA A 221 6.06 -6.16 -21.30
C ALA A 221 7.46 -6.60 -21.75
N ASP A 222 7.83 -6.32 -23.00
CA ASP A 222 9.15 -6.62 -23.56
C ASP A 222 10.25 -5.77 -22.91
N GLN A 223 9.96 -4.52 -22.53
CA GLN A 223 10.91 -3.66 -21.82
C GLN A 223 11.32 -4.27 -20.47
N LEU A 224 10.40 -4.97 -19.81
CA LEU A 224 10.63 -5.63 -18.52
C LEU A 224 11.52 -6.87 -18.61
N GLN A 225 11.78 -7.38 -19.82
CA GLN A 225 12.70 -8.50 -20.07
C GLN A 225 14.13 -8.04 -20.39
N GLY A 226 14.38 -6.73 -20.45
CA GLY A 226 15.68 -6.16 -20.76
C GLY A 226 16.69 -6.26 -19.60
N GLU A 227 17.97 -6.00 -19.90
CA GLU A 227 19.08 -6.05 -18.93
C GLU A 227 18.98 -5.04 -17.78
N ALA A 228 18.10 -4.04 -17.90
CA ALA A 228 17.83 -3.06 -16.86
C ALA A 228 17.06 -3.65 -15.66
N PHE A 229 16.46 -4.83 -15.81
CA PHE A 229 15.62 -5.44 -14.79
C PHE A 229 16.08 -6.84 -14.40
N LEU A 230 15.94 -7.15 -13.11
CA LEU A 230 16.14 -8.47 -12.54
C LEU A 230 14.78 -9.01 -12.08
N PRO A 231 14.10 -9.83 -12.90
CA PRO A 231 12.77 -10.33 -12.56
C PRO A 231 12.83 -11.43 -11.49
N LEU A 232 11.99 -11.27 -10.47
CA LEU A 232 11.68 -12.28 -9.47
C LEU A 232 10.21 -12.68 -9.60
N ALA A 233 9.96 -13.96 -9.80
CA ALA A 233 8.60 -14.48 -9.84
C ALA A 233 8.01 -14.53 -8.44
N MET A 234 6.80 -14.00 -8.28
CA MET A 234 6.00 -14.14 -7.06
C MET A 234 5.08 -15.34 -7.16
N GLU A 235 4.89 -16.05 -6.05
CA GLU A 235 3.74 -16.93 -5.87
C GLU A 235 2.46 -16.08 -5.96
N VAL A 236 1.44 -16.61 -6.63
CA VAL A 236 0.13 -15.96 -6.72
C VAL A 236 -0.86 -16.81 -5.94
N ASP A 237 -1.55 -16.20 -4.98
CA ASP A 237 -2.57 -16.89 -4.18
C ASP A 237 -3.85 -16.05 -4.07
N ALA A 238 -4.96 -16.69 -3.74
CA ALA A 238 -6.22 -15.99 -3.48
C ALA A 238 -6.12 -15.17 -2.18
N MET A 239 -6.80 -14.04 -2.12
CA MET A 239 -6.78 -13.17 -0.94
C MET A 239 -7.26 -13.87 0.35
N ASP A 240 -8.14 -14.86 0.24
CA ASP A 240 -8.64 -15.64 1.39
C ASP A 240 -7.62 -16.68 1.90
N ALA A 241 -6.51 -16.90 1.19
CA ALA A 241 -5.37 -17.69 1.70
C ALA A 241 -4.72 -17.01 2.92
N LEU A 242 -4.82 -15.68 3.03
CA LEU A 242 -4.35 -14.93 4.21
C LEU A 242 -5.11 -15.29 5.50
N ASP A 243 -6.28 -15.91 5.39
CA ASP A 243 -7.03 -16.41 6.55
C ASP A 243 -6.52 -17.76 7.06
N ARG A 244 -5.67 -18.45 6.28
CA ARG A 244 -5.22 -19.82 6.51
C ARG A 244 -3.74 -19.98 6.17
N LEU A 245 -2.88 -19.24 6.86
CA LEU A 245 -1.43 -19.40 6.72
C LEU A 245 -1.02 -20.78 7.25
N PRO A 246 -0.28 -21.59 6.47
CA PRO A 246 0.15 -22.92 6.91
C PRO A 246 1.27 -22.82 7.95
N SER A 247 1.21 -23.67 8.98
CA SER A 247 2.28 -23.88 9.97
C SER A 247 3.05 -25.16 9.68
N GLY A 248 4.31 -25.22 10.15
CA GLY A 248 5.17 -26.40 10.01
C GLY A 248 4.64 -27.66 10.70
N ASP A 249 3.73 -27.53 11.66
CA ASP A 249 3.07 -28.64 12.37
C ASP A 249 1.76 -29.10 11.70
N GLY A 250 1.41 -28.53 10.54
CA GLY A 250 0.19 -28.84 9.80
C GLY A 250 -1.07 -28.13 10.30
N THR A 251 -0.95 -27.24 11.29
CA THR A 251 -2.03 -26.32 11.66
C THR A 251 -2.09 -25.13 10.70
N ALA A 252 -3.17 -24.35 10.77
CA ALA A 252 -3.30 -23.12 10.00
C ALA A 252 -3.78 -21.97 10.89
N THR A 253 -3.19 -20.80 10.72
CA THR A 253 -3.50 -19.61 11.51
C THR A 253 -3.80 -18.43 10.59
N SER A 254 -4.77 -17.60 10.96
CA SER A 254 -5.08 -16.38 10.21
C SER A 254 -3.99 -15.33 10.39
N PHE A 255 -3.68 -14.62 9.30
CA PHE A 255 -2.86 -13.43 9.32
C PHE A 255 -3.50 -12.29 10.14
N TYR A 256 -4.82 -12.35 10.34
CA TYR A 256 -5.60 -11.35 11.02
C TYR A 256 -5.99 -11.80 12.43
N TYR A 257 -6.26 -10.84 13.31
CA TYR A 257 -6.95 -11.17 14.55
C TYR A 257 -8.41 -11.55 14.23
N ALA A 258 -8.82 -12.76 14.62
CA ALA A 258 -10.18 -13.25 14.39
C ALA A 258 -11.21 -12.70 15.38
N GLN A 259 -10.78 -12.19 16.53
CA GLN A 259 -11.64 -11.78 17.64
C GLN A 259 -11.06 -10.64 18.49
N GLY A 260 -11.90 -10.05 19.33
CA GLY A 260 -11.54 -8.96 20.25
C GLY A 260 -11.46 -7.59 19.56
N TRP A 261 -10.95 -6.59 20.28
CA TRP A 261 -10.90 -5.20 19.79
C TRP A 261 -9.98 -4.98 18.58
N ARG A 262 -9.12 -5.96 18.26
CA ARG A 262 -8.24 -5.94 17.10
C ARG A 262 -8.78 -6.74 15.92
N LYS A 263 -10.02 -7.25 16.00
CA LYS A 263 -10.62 -8.07 14.93
C LYS A 263 -10.43 -7.41 13.56
N GLY A 264 -10.03 -8.21 12.56
CA GLY A 264 -9.77 -7.75 11.20
C GLY A 264 -8.50 -6.92 11.02
N HIS A 265 -7.69 -6.68 12.06
CA HIS A 265 -6.36 -6.09 11.91
C HIS A 265 -5.34 -7.18 11.64
N VAL A 266 -4.31 -6.84 10.87
CA VAL A 266 -3.16 -7.71 10.64
C VAL A 266 -2.40 -7.91 11.96
N LYS A 267 -1.96 -9.12 12.23
CA LYS A 267 -1.16 -9.42 13.43
C LYS A 267 0.20 -8.72 13.37
N GLY A 268 0.65 -8.18 14.50
CA GLY A 268 1.95 -7.51 14.63
C GLY A 268 2.06 -6.08 14.04
N THR A 269 0.99 -5.47 13.53
CA THR A 269 1.06 -4.19 12.76
C THR A 269 0.79 -2.92 13.56
N ILE A 270 0.92 -2.96 14.89
CA ILE A 270 0.71 -1.75 15.70
C ILE A 270 1.67 -0.66 15.25
N LYS A 271 1.14 0.56 15.05
CA LYS A 271 1.88 1.76 14.66
C LYS A 271 1.90 2.76 15.83
N PRO A 272 2.89 2.69 16.75
CA PRO A 272 2.83 3.44 18.00
C PRO A 272 2.77 4.96 17.80
N LEU A 273 3.46 5.48 16.79
CA LEU A 273 3.48 6.91 16.51
C LEU A 273 2.15 7.39 15.92
N GLU A 274 1.57 6.68 14.95
CA GLU A 274 0.23 7.00 14.44
C GLU A 274 -0.83 6.88 15.54
N MET A 275 -0.80 5.81 16.34
CA MET A 275 -1.67 5.66 17.49
C MET A 275 -1.55 6.86 18.45
N MET A 276 -0.34 7.33 18.74
CA MET A 276 -0.12 8.44 19.67
C MET A 276 -0.62 9.79 19.12
N PHE A 277 -0.43 10.06 17.83
CA PHE A 277 -0.71 11.38 17.25
C PHE A 277 -2.06 11.49 16.53
N MET A 278 -2.58 10.38 16.01
CA MET A 278 -3.74 10.37 15.11
C MET A 278 -4.98 9.75 15.74
N SER A 279 -4.86 8.98 16.82
CA SER A 279 -6.01 8.27 17.40
C SER A 279 -7.09 9.20 17.93
N LEU A 280 -6.70 10.34 18.53
CA LEU A 280 -7.64 11.33 19.02
C LEU A 280 -8.40 12.03 17.88
N ILE A 281 -7.70 12.33 16.77
CA ILE A 281 -8.30 13.02 15.62
C ILE A 281 -9.23 12.07 14.87
N SER A 282 -8.80 10.82 14.70
CA SER A 282 -9.55 9.81 13.97
C SER A 282 -10.60 9.12 14.83
N LEU A 283 -10.56 9.25 16.16
CA LEU A 283 -11.35 8.45 17.13
C LEU A 283 -11.15 6.93 16.93
N ASP A 284 -9.93 6.51 16.61
CA ASP A 284 -9.55 5.11 16.41
C ASP A 284 -8.18 4.83 17.06
N LEU A 285 -8.15 3.93 18.05
CA LEU A 285 -6.92 3.52 18.71
C LEU A 285 -5.97 2.73 17.80
N PHE A 286 -6.48 2.14 16.72
CA PHE A 286 -5.71 1.34 15.78
C PHE A 286 -5.51 2.03 14.43
N VAL A 287 -5.74 3.35 14.35
CA VAL A 287 -5.43 4.14 13.17
C VAL A 287 -4.00 3.86 12.67
N GLY A 288 -3.85 3.68 11.36
CA GLY A 288 -2.57 3.34 10.73
C GLY A 288 -2.20 1.86 10.77
N SER A 289 -2.85 1.04 11.61
CA SER A 289 -2.61 -0.41 11.64
C SER A 289 -3.19 -1.06 10.38
N ASP A 290 -2.43 -1.96 9.76
CA ASP A 290 -2.85 -2.67 8.56
C ASP A 290 -4.09 -3.57 8.82
N LYS A 291 -4.98 -3.65 7.82
CA LYS A 291 -6.31 -4.27 7.94
C LYS A 291 -6.53 -5.38 6.91
N ILE A 292 -7.50 -6.22 7.20
CA ILE A 292 -8.13 -7.10 6.22
C ILE A 292 -8.90 -6.26 5.19
N TYR A 293 -8.89 -6.70 3.93
CA TYR A 293 -9.77 -6.16 2.90
C TYR A 293 -10.94 -7.15 2.71
N ALA A 294 -11.98 -7.00 3.53
CA ALA A 294 -13.12 -7.91 3.58
C ALA A 294 -14.40 -7.18 4.00
N ASP A 295 -15.52 -7.91 3.97
CA ASP A 295 -16.82 -7.36 4.34
C ASP A 295 -16.85 -6.84 5.78
N PRO A 296 -17.10 -5.54 6.02
CA PRO A 296 -17.19 -4.99 7.36
C PRO A 296 -18.34 -5.58 8.17
N ALA A 297 -19.40 -6.09 7.54
CA ALA A 297 -20.49 -6.77 8.25
C ALA A 297 -20.04 -8.10 8.88
N ILE A 298 -18.99 -8.73 8.34
CA ILE A 298 -18.40 -9.97 8.87
C ILE A 298 -17.29 -9.63 9.87
N TRP A 299 -16.42 -8.69 9.52
CA TRP A 299 -15.18 -8.44 10.26
C TRP A 299 -15.26 -7.34 11.31
N ASP A 300 -16.30 -6.52 11.30
CA ASP A 300 -16.46 -5.35 12.18
C ASP A 300 -15.25 -4.39 12.11
N ASN A 301 -14.63 -4.32 10.92
CA ASN A 301 -13.46 -3.47 10.67
C ASN A 301 -13.47 -2.96 9.22
N PRO A 302 -14.06 -1.78 8.94
CA PRO A 302 -14.09 -1.23 7.59
C PRO A 302 -12.69 -0.83 7.10
N PHE A 303 -12.43 -1.02 5.80
CA PHE A 303 -11.20 -0.56 5.15
C PHE A 303 -11.35 0.92 4.77
N TYR A 304 -11.48 1.78 5.78
CA TYR A 304 -11.66 3.22 5.59
C TYR A 304 -10.34 3.91 5.19
N THR A 305 -10.47 4.98 4.40
CA THR A 305 -9.32 5.77 3.91
C THR A 305 -9.39 7.26 4.29
N SER A 306 -10.39 7.63 5.09
CA SER A 306 -10.56 8.96 5.65
C SER A 306 -10.31 8.97 7.15
N LEU A 307 -9.58 9.97 7.64
CA LEU A 307 -9.41 10.20 9.07
C LEU A 307 -10.62 10.86 9.72
N LYS A 308 -11.63 11.30 8.94
CA LYS A 308 -12.85 11.91 9.46
C LYS A 308 -13.75 10.82 10.04
N PRO A 309 -13.97 10.75 11.37
CA PRO A 309 -14.74 9.65 11.98
C PRO A 309 -16.14 9.50 11.38
N TRP A 310 -16.81 10.62 11.07
CA TRP A 310 -18.16 10.66 10.49
C TRP A 310 -18.24 10.35 8.99
N ARG A 311 -17.11 10.06 8.32
CA ARG A 311 -17.04 9.67 6.89
C ARG A 311 -16.33 8.33 6.69
N ARG A 312 -16.19 7.51 7.74
CA ARG A 312 -15.50 6.21 7.63
C ARG A 312 -16.18 5.31 6.61
N ASP A 313 -17.48 5.10 6.77
CA ASP A 313 -18.30 4.26 5.88
C ASP A 313 -18.31 4.78 4.44
N ASP A 314 -18.32 6.10 4.25
CA ASP A 314 -18.23 6.71 2.91
C ASP A 314 -16.86 6.48 2.25
N SER A 315 -15.82 6.30 3.06
CA SER A 315 -14.45 6.12 2.60
C SER A 315 -13.97 4.67 2.64
N ASP A 316 -14.87 3.73 2.93
CA ASP A 316 -14.59 2.30 3.01
C ASP A 316 -14.46 1.71 1.61
N MET A 317 -13.27 1.21 1.29
CA MET A 317 -12.99 0.63 -0.02
C MET A 317 -13.72 -0.70 -0.26
N TRP A 318 -14.34 -1.31 0.75
CA TRP A 318 -15.19 -2.48 0.52
C TRP A 318 -16.43 -2.13 -0.32
N ASP A 319 -17.02 -0.96 -0.15
CA ASP A 319 -18.04 -0.41 -1.04
C ASP A 319 -17.37 0.53 -2.05
N PHE A 320 -16.78 -0.06 -3.09
CA PHE A 320 -15.91 0.69 -3.99
C PHE A 320 -16.63 1.81 -4.76
N ALA A 321 -17.92 1.64 -5.07
CA ALA A 321 -18.72 2.66 -5.74
C ALA A 321 -18.90 3.89 -4.84
N ARG A 322 -19.30 3.66 -3.58
CA ARG A 322 -19.45 4.72 -2.59
C ARG A 322 -18.11 5.38 -2.25
N PHE A 323 -17.05 4.59 -2.16
CA PHE A 323 -15.68 5.09 -1.96
C PHE A 323 -15.25 6.03 -3.10
N LEU A 324 -15.50 5.68 -4.36
CA LEU A 324 -15.21 6.55 -5.50
C LEU A 324 -16.00 7.86 -5.44
N ASP A 325 -17.30 7.80 -5.17
CA ASP A 325 -18.17 8.98 -5.02
C ASP A 325 -17.67 9.90 -3.89
N TYR A 326 -17.28 9.34 -2.76
CA TYR A 326 -16.71 10.09 -1.64
C TYR A 326 -15.45 10.88 -2.02
N TRP A 327 -14.63 10.35 -2.93
CA TRP A 327 -13.44 11.00 -3.46
C TRP A 327 -13.69 11.83 -4.72
N GLY A 328 -14.95 12.02 -5.11
CA GLY A 328 -15.38 12.87 -6.22
C GLY A 328 -15.26 12.23 -7.61
N TRP A 329 -14.98 10.93 -7.67
CA TRP A 329 -14.96 10.17 -8.93
C TRP A 329 -16.38 9.86 -9.37
N ARG A 330 -16.66 10.01 -10.66
CA ARG A 330 -18.00 9.86 -11.25
C ARG A 330 -18.05 8.68 -12.20
N LEU A 331 -17.48 7.53 -11.80
CA LEU A 331 -17.60 6.26 -12.53
C LEU A 331 -19.03 5.74 -12.48
#